data_AF-A0A804NUV3-F1
#
_entry.id   AF-A0A804NUV3-F1
#
_cell.length_a   1.000
_cell.length_b   1.000
_cell.length_c   1.000
_cell.angle_alpha   90.00
_cell.angle_beta   90.00
_cell.angle_gamma   90.00
#
_symmetry.space_group_name_H-M   'P 1'
#
loop_
_entity.id
_entity.type
_entity.pdbx_description
1 polymer ?
#
loop_
_entity_poly.entity_id
_entity_poly.type
_entity_poly.pdbx_seq_one_letter_code
_entity_poly.pdbx_strand_id
1 'polypeptide(L)'
;MLEQNKQDALDTLIRISQHKKPKKLNVARVVSEDYKCTPEDVQLIEYIKTLPGKQVVVNIDNAWLNRNDMECLFHGDIQLSGEALSAYIHCIRDEEHLLHREGGKVFLENTFISSLLKRDGDPKVLLNCKEDTIEKRMDNYLQSDMVFIPMNIENFHWYLTVLNAKKVRYMYSILWDNK
;
A
#
# COMPACT_ATOMS: atom_id res chain seq x y z
N MET A 1 -29.74 -13.54 -10.01
CA MET A 1 -30.52 -12.69 -9.07
C MET A 1 -29.79 -12.50 -7.75
N LEU A 2 -29.38 -13.57 -7.05
CA LEU A 2 -28.65 -13.44 -5.77
C LEU A 2 -27.29 -12.73 -5.91
N GLU A 3 -26.51 -13.02 -6.96
CA GLU A 3 -25.21 -12.35 -7.18
C GLU A 3 -25.36 -10.86 -7.51
N GLN A 4 -26.35 -10.50 -8.35
CA GLN A 4 -26.63 -9.10 -8.67
C GLN A 4 -27.00 -8.29 -7.41
N ASN A 5 -27.89 -8.83 -6.57
CA ASN A 5 -28.27 -8.17 -5.31
C ASN A 5 -27.09 -7.97 -4.36
N LYS A 6 -26.11 -8.88 -4.37
CA LYS A 6 -24.88 -8.76 -3.58
C LYS A 6 -23.98 -7.65 -4.12
N GLN A 7 -23.77 -7.59 -5.43
CA GLN A 7 -22.97 -6.51 -6.03
C GLN A 7 -23.61 -5.13 -5.80
N ASP A 8 -24.93 -5.02 -6.00
CA ASP A 8 -25.65 -3.76 -5.79
C ASP A 8 -25.56 -3.28 -4.31
N ALA A 9 -25.58 -4.22 -3.36
CA ALA A 9 -25.38 -3.91 -1.94
C ALA A 9 -23.95 -3.43 -1.65
N LEU A 10 -22.93 -4.07 -2.24
CA LEU A 10 -21.54 -3.66 -2.12
C LEU A 10 -21.34 -2.25 -2.67
N ASP A 11 -21.82 -1.99 -3.89
CA ASP A 11 -21.69 -0.68 -4.54
C ASP A 11 -22.39 0.43 -3.73
N THR A 12 -23.55 0.11 -3.13
CA THR A 12 -24.27 1.03 -2.25
C THR A 12 -23.46 1.36 -0.99
N LEU A 13 -22.85 0.36 -0.35
CA LEU A 13 -22.02 0.55 0.84
C LEU A 13 -20.73 1.33 0.51
N ILE A 14 -20.09 1.04 -0.63
CA ILE A 14 -18.91 1.77 -1.11
C ILE A 14 -19.23 3.25 -1.33
N ARG A 15 -20.37 3.55 -1.99
CA ARG A 15 -20.78 4.94 -2.22
C ARG A 15 -21.00 5.70 -0.90
N ILE A 16 -21.54 5.04 0.11
CA ILE A 16 -21.76 5.65 1.43
C ILE A 16 -20.43 5.92 2.15
N SER A 17 -19.47 4.99 2.10
CA SER A 17 -18.19 5.13 2.79
C SER A 17 -17.29 6.22 2.17
N GLN A 18 -17.32 6.38 0.84
CA GLN A 18 -16.55 7.40 0.11
C GLN A 18 -16.84 8.83 0.60
N HIS A 19 -18.04 9.11 1.11
CA HIS A 19 -18.39 10.45 1.58
C HIS A 19 -17.72 10.84 2.91
N LYS A 20 -17.07 9.92 3.63
CA LYS A 20 -16.57 10.14 5.00
C LYS A 20 -15.07 9.93 5.24
N LYS A 21 -14.28 9.48 4.27
CA LYS A 21 -12.83 9.18 4.43
C LYS A 21 -11.93 10.18 3.70
N PRO A 22 -10.67 10.38 4.16
CA PRO A 22 -10.16 11.67 4.62
C PRO A 22 -10.47 12.82 3.66
N LYS A 23 -11.19 13.81 4.18
CA LYS A 23 -11.51 15.03 3.45
C LYS A 23 -10.24 15.84 3.20
N LYS A 24 -10.11 16.23 1.93
CA LYS A 24 -9.50 17.47 1.41
C LYS A 24 -7.98 17.46 1.36
N LEU A 25 -7.49 17.37 0.12
CA LEU A 25 -6.28 17.95 -0.50
C LEU A 25 -5.56 19.12 0.23
N ASN A 26 -6.23 19.81 1.15
CA ASN A 26 -5.81 21.06 1.77
C ASN A 26 -5.34 20.92 3.23
N VAL A 27 -5.36 19.72 3.83
CA VAL A 27 -4.88 19.52 5.21
C VAL A 27 -3.55 18.76 5.18
N ALA A 28 -2.44 19.48 5.32
CA ALA A 28 -1.10 18.89 5.32
C ALA A 28 -0.84 17.93 6.50
N ARG A 29 -1.65 18.00 7.56
CA ARG A 29 -1.51 17.21 8.77
C ARG A 29 -2.64 16.20 8.88
N VAL A 30 -2.29 14.95 8.63
CA VAL A 30 -3.10 13.77 8.92
C VAL A 30 -3.20 13.59 10.45
N VAL A 31 -4.41 13.38 10.97
CA VAL A 31 -4.67 13.07 12.39
C VAL A 31 -5.32 11.69 12.52
N SER A 32 -5.20 11.05 13.70
CA SER A 32 -5.74 9.69 13.89
C SER A 32 -7.26 9.62 13.75
N GLU A 33 -7.96 10.72 14.02
CA GLU A 33 -9.39 10.88 13.77
C GLU A 33 -9.78 10.63 12.32
N ASP A 34 -8.90 10.93 11.35
CA ASP A 34 -9.17 10.79 9.91
C ASP A 34 -9.32 9.32 9.48
N TYR A 35 -8.84 8.39 10.31
CA TYR A 35 -8.88 6.94 10.05
C TYR A 35 -9.79 6.17 11.00
N LYS A 36 -10.58 6.87 11.84
CA LYS A 36 -11.53 6.19 12.72
C LYS A 36 -12.59 5.50 11.88
N CYS A 37 -12.74 4.20 12.11
CA CYS A 37 -13.75 3.37 11.45
C CYS A 37 -15.15 3.88 11.83
N THR A 38 -15.94 4.24 10.82
CA THR A 38 -17.34 4.64 11.02
C THR A 38 -18.25 3.41 11.13
N PRO A 39 -19.46 3.53 11.69
CA PRO A 39 -20.42 2.42 11.68
C PRO A 39 -20.71 1.88 10.27
N GLU A 40 -20.69 2.75 9.26
CA GLU A 40 -20.85 2.34 7.86
C GLU A 40 -19.64 1.55 7.33
N ASP A 41 -18.42 1.93 7.73
CA ASP A 41 -17.22 1.17 7.42
C ASP A 41 -17.25 -0.22 8.05
N VAL A 42 -17.72 -0.33 9.30
CA VAL A 42 -17.87 -1.62 9.98
C VAL A 42 -18.86 -2.51 9.22
N GLN A 43 -20.00 -1.97 8.77
CA GLN A 43 -20.96 -2.74 7.96
C GLN A 43 -20.35 -3.24 6.64
N LEU A 44 -19.57 -2.39 5.97
CA LEU A 44 -18.86 -2.77 4.76
C LEU A 44 -17.81 -3.86 5.02
N ILE A 45 -17.04 -3.74 6.10
CA ILE A 45 -16.05 -4.74 6.51
C ILE A 45 -16.74 -6.09 6.80
N GLU A 46 -17.82 -6.08 7.57
CA GLU A 46 -18.59 -7.30 7.86
C GLU A 46 -19.18 -7.91 6.59
N TYR A 47 -19.69 -7.09 5.65
CA TYR A 47 -20.13 -7.59 4.36
C TYR A 47 -18.99 -8.25 3.56
N ILE A 48 -17.82 -7.61 3.47
CA ILE A 48 -16.65 -8.14 2.75
C ILE A 48 -16.23 -9.50 3.32
N LYS A 49 -16.27 -9.69 4.65
CA LYS A 49 -15.95 -10.98 5.30
C LYS A 49 -16.84 -12.12 4.81
N THR A 50 -18.08 -11.83 4.38
CA THR A 50 -19.02 -12.84 3.86
C THR A 50 -18.77 -13.25 2.41
N LEU A 51 -17.88 -12.56 1.69
CA LEU A 51 -17.60 -12.84 0.29
C LEU A 51 -16.76 -14.12 0.12
N PRO A 52 -16.93 -14.86 -0.99
CA PRO A 52 -16.07 -15.99 -1.33
C PRO A 52 -14.59 -15.62 -1.35
N GLY A 53 -13.75 -16.52 -0.85
CA GLY A 53 -12.30 -16.30 -0.74
C GLY A 53 -11.59 -15.82 -2.01
N LYS A 54 -11.99 -16.34 -3.17
CA LYS A 54 -11.38 -15.99 -4.47
C LYS A 54 -12.00 -14.76 -5.13
N GLN A 55 -13.04 -14.15 -4.55
CA GLN A 55 -13.65 -12.95 -5.13
C GLN A 55 -12.69 -11.77 -4.98
N VAL A 56 -12.42 -11.07 -6.09
CA VAL A 56 -11.65 -9.82 -6.10
C VAL A 56 -12.51 -8.72 -5.49
N VAL A 57 -12.00 -8.09 -4.43
CA VAL A 57 -12.68 -7.02 -3.68
C VAL A 57 -12.03 -5.67 -3.96
N VAL A 58 -10.72 -5.65 -4.21
CA VAL A 58 -9.97 -4.43 -4.57
C VAL A 58 -9.33 -4.62 -5.93
N ASN A 59 -9.55 -3.64 -6.81
CA ASN A 59 -8.90 -3.54 -8.11
C ASN A 59 -8.48 -2.09 -8.34
N ILE A 60 -7.23 -1.77 -8.03
CA ILE A 60 -6.65 -0.42 -8.16
C ILE A 60 -5.33 -0.58 -8.92
N ASP A 61 -5.28 -0.08 -10.15
CA ASP A 61 -4.15 -0.25 -11.07
C ASP A 61 -3.67 -1.72 -11.18
N ASN A 62 -2.48 -2.00 -10.66
CA ASN A 62 -1.81 -3.29 -10.63
C ASN A 62 -1.90 -3.99 -9.27
N ALA A 63 -2.72 -3.47 -8.34
CA ALA A 63 -2.98 -4.07 -7.04
C ALA A 63 -4.37 -4.70 -7.02
N TRP A 64 -4.38 -6.03 -6.98
CA TRP A 64 -5.60 -6.84 -6.89
C TRP A 64 -5.60 -7.58 -5.57
N LEU A 65 -6.68 -7.45 -4.81
CA LEU A 65 -6.89 -8.24 -3.59
C LEU A 65 -8.14 -9.07 -3.79
N ASN A 66 -8.00 -10.38 -3.62
CA ASN A 66 -9.13 -11.23 -3.33
C ASN A 66 -9.47 -11.17 -1.83
N ARG A 67 -10.64 -11.70 -1.46
CA ARG A 67 -11.09 -11.70 -0.06
C ARG A 67 -10.10 -12.43 0.87
N ASN A 68 -9.47 -13.52 0.44
CA ASN A 68 -8.46 -14.20 1.25
C ASN A 68 -7.22 -13.32 1.50
N ASP A 69 -6.79 -12.52 0.51
CA ASP A 69 -5.64 -11.60 0.67
C ASP A 69 -5.92 -10.52 1.72
N MET A 70 -7.21 -10.22 1.97
CA MET A 70 -7.69 -9.25 2.96
C MET A 70 -7.83 -9.82 4.37
N GLU A 71 -7.65 -11.12 4.60
CA GLU A 71 -7.80 -11.73 5.94
C GLU A 71 -6.88 -11.06 6.98
N CYS A 72 -5.68 -10.64 6.56
CA CYS A 72 -4.74 -9.89 7.41
C CYS A 72 -5.26 -8.52 7.86
N LEU A 73 -6.31 -7.98 7.23
CA LEU A 73 -6.93 -6.71 7.59
C LEU A 73 -8.05 -6.88 8.62
N PHE A 74 -8.53 -8.11 8.83
CA PHE A 74 -9.63 -8.43 9.75
C PHE A 74 -9.15 -8.95 11.10
N HIS A 75 -7.91 -9.44 11.14
CA HIS A 75 -7.33 -10.18 12.25
C HIS A 75 -5.99 -9.58 12.65
N GLY A 76 -5.90 -9.01 13.87
CA GLY A 76 -4.69 -8.34 14.35
C GLY A 76 -3.50 -9.28 14.60
N ASP A 77 -3.75 -10.59 14.65
CA ASP A 77 -2.76 -11.66 14.83
C ASP A 77 -2.19 -12.19 13.51
N ILE A 78 -2.68 -11.73 12.35
CA ILE A 78 -2.20 -12.12 11.03
C ILE A 78 -1.24 -11.06 10.49
N GLN A 79 -0.10 -11.50 9.94
CA GLN A 79 0.85 -10.62 9.28
C GLN A 79 0.25 -9.98 8.03
N LEU A 80 0.51 -8.69 7.82
CA LEU A 80 0.05 -7.96 6.64
C LEU A 80 0.60 -8.60 5.34
N SER A 81 -0.29 -8.95 4.42
CA SER A 81 0.06 -9.52 3.12
C SER A 81 0.73 -8.48 2.21
N GLY A 82 1.55 -8.95 1.27
CA GLY A 82 2.19 -8.07 0.29
C GLY A 82 1.19 -7.45 -0.68
N GLU A 83 0.11 -8.17 -0.97
CA GLU A 83 -1.02 -7.75 -1.78
C GLU A 83 -1.76 -6.60 -1.08
N ALA A 84 -2.13 -6.77 0.20
CA ALA A 84 -2.80 -5.72 0.96
C ALA A 84 -1.95 -4.45 1.09
N LEU A 85 -0.66 -4.60 1.39
CA LEU A 85 0.27 -3.48 1.43
C LEU A 85 0.44 -2.81 0.05
N SER A 86 0.45 -3.59 -1.03
CA SER A 86 0.52 -3.05 -2.40
C SER A 86 -0.68 -2.16 -2.71
N ALA A 87 -1.91 -2.59 -2.41
CA ALA A 87 -3.09 -1.74 -2.60
C ALA A 87 -3.00 -0.44 -1.80
N TYR A 88 -2.54 -0.50 -0.55
CA TYR A 88 -2.38 0.70 0.26
C TYR A 88 -1.33 1.66 -0.34
N ILE A 89 -0.22 1.15 -0.87
CA ILE A 89 0.78 1.96 -1.59
C ILE A 89 0.18 2.62 -2.82
N HIS A 90 -0.67 1.92 -3.58
CA HIS A 90 -1.37 2.50 -4.73
C HIS A 90 -2.31 3.63 -4.29
N CYS A 91 -3.10 3.45 -3.23
CA CYS A 91 -3.94 4.52 -2.67
C CYS A 91 -3.11 5.75 -2.27
N ILE A 92 -1.93 5.57 -1.65
CA ILE A 92 -1.07 6.70 -1.28
C ILE A 92 -0.51 7.42 -2.51
N ARG A 93 -0.19 6.69 -3.59
CA ARG A 93 0.38 7.29 -4.81
C ARG A 93 -0.63 8.15 -5.58
N ASP A 94 -1.91 7.86 -5.47
CA ASP A 94 -2.97 8.65 -6.09
C ASP A 94 -3.22 9.98 -5.34
N GLU A 95 -2.75 10.08 -4.10
CA GLU A 95 -2.89 11.26 -3.25
C GLU A 95 -1.62 12.13 -3.27
N GLU A 96 -1.53 13.06 -4.22
CA GLU A 96 -0.33 13.90 -4.46
C GLU A 96 0.22 14.60 -3.18
N HIS A 97 -0.67 15.03 -2.30
CA HIS A 97 -0.29 15.68 -1.05
C HIS A 97 0.44 14.74 -0.07
N LEU A 98 0.22 13.43 -0.15
CA LEU A 98 0.93 12.42 0.66
C LEU A 98 2.33 12.10 0.12
N LEU A 99 2.59 12.45 -1.14
CA LEU A 99 3.91 12.33 -1.79
C LEU A 99 4.83 13.52 -1.47
N HIS A 100 4.38 14.45 -0.65
CA HIS A 100 5.17 15.58 -0.16
C HIS A 100 5.18 15.57 1.37
N ARG A 101 6.37 15.55 1.98
CA ARG A 101 6.53 15.54 3.43
C ARG A 101 7.64 16.49 3.86
N GLU A 102 7.80 16.66 5.17
CA GLU A 102 8.96 17.35 5.74
C GLU A 102 10.25 16.62 5.32
N GLY A 103 11.02 17.24 4.42
CA GLY A 103 12.17 16.61 3.76
C GLY A 103 12.11 16.70 2.23
N GLY A 104 10.91 16.85 1.66
CA GLY A 104 10.68 17.09 0.24
C GLY A 104 9.81 16.03 -0.43
N LYS A 105 10.02 15.86 -1.74
CA LYS A 105 9.26 14.93 -2.60
C LYS A 105 9.61 13.48 -2.27
N VAL A 106 8.60 12.65 -2.08
CA VAL A 106 8.70 11.23 -1.75
C VAL A 106 8.44 10.39 -3.00
N PHE A 107 9.36 9.49 -3.30
CA PHE A 107 9.09 8.33 -4.13
C PHE A 107 8.78 7.13 -3.26
N LEU A 108 7.59 6.55 -3.41
CA LEU A 108 7.19 5.35 -2.71
C LEU A 108 7.33 4.16 -3.65
N GLU A 109 8.17 3.18 -3.31
CA GLU A 109 8.29 1.93 -4.05
C GLU A 109 7.16 0.95 -3.73
N ASN A 110 6.98 -0.04 -4.61
CA ASN A 110 6.01 -1.12 -4.38
C ASN A 110 6.59 -2.25 -3.50
N THR A 111 5.77 -3.21 -3.13
CA THR A 111 6.16 -4.35 -2.28
C THR A 111 7.12 -5.34 -2.96
N PHE A 112 7.18 -5.35 -4.29
CA PHE A 112 8.07 -6.24 -5.05
C PHE A 112 9.52 -5.77 -5.05
N ILE A 113 9.77 -4.49 -4.76
CA ILE A 113 11.09 -3.87 -4.94
C ILE A 113 12.20 -4.59 -4.19
N SER A 114 11.95 -5.05 -2.96
CA SER A 114 13.00 -5.64 -2.13
C SER A 114 13.50 -6.95 -2.73
N SER A 115 12.58 -7.76 -3.27
CA SER A 115 12.92 -9.01 -3.97
C SER A 115 13.71 -8.73 -5.24
N LEU A 116 13.33 -7.69 -5.97
CA LEU A 116 13.99 -7.27 -7.21
C LEU A 116 15.41 -6.77 -6.93
N LEU A 117 15.58 -5.88 -5.94
CA LEU A 117 16.91 -5.40 -5.54
C LEU A 117 17.80 -6.52 -5.02
N LYS A 118 17.25 -7.50 -4.29
CA LYS A 118 17.98 -8.68 -3.82
C LYS A 118 18.45 -9.55 -4.98
N ARG A 119 17.59 -9.78 -5.97
CA ARG A 119 17.92 -10.52 -7.21
C ARG A 119 19.01 -9.79 -7.98
N ASP A 120 18.85 -8.49 -8.20
CA ASP A 120 19.74 -7.69 -9.05
C ASP A 120 21.09 -7.39 -8.39
N GLY A 121 21.14 -7.44 -7.04
CA GLY A 121 22.38 -7.34 -6.27
C GLY A 121 23.17 -8.64 -6.17
N ASP A 122 22.63 -9.79 -6.61
CA ASP A 122 23.37 -11.05 -6.63
C ASP A 122 24.35 -11.05 -7.83
N PRO A 123 25.68 -11.10 -7.61
CA PRO A 123 26.66 -11.07 -8.68
C PRO A 123 26.57 -12.26 -9.66
N LYS A 124 25.83 -13.31 -9.30
CA LYS A 124 25.58 -14.48 -10.18
C LYS A 124 24.43 -14.24 -11.16
N VAL A 125 23.57 -13.25 -10.91
CA VAL A 125 22.43 -12.94 -11.78
C VAL A 125 22.93 -12.08 -12.93
N LEU A 126 22.79 -12.60 -14.16
CA LEU A 126 23.04 -11.85 -15.37
C LEU A 126 21.81 -10.98 -15.68
N LEU A 127 21.95 -9.66 -15.49
CA LEU A 127 20.89 -8.71 -15.77
C LEU A 127 20.72 -8.50 -17.28
N ASN A 128 19.46 -8.40 -17.73
CA ASN A 128 19.15 -8.05 -19.11
C ASN A 128 18.83 -6.55 -19.19
N CYS A 129 19.87 -5.74 -19.38
CA CYS A 129 19.76 -4.28 -19.43
C CYS A 129 18.76 -3.74 -20.47
N LYS A 130 18.39 -4.52 -21.49
CA LYS A 130 17.44 -4.09 -22.53
C LYS A 130 15.97 -4.11 -22.08
N GLU A 131 15.65 -4.91 -21.08
CA GLU A 131 14.28 -5.07 -20.57
C GLU A 131 14.12 -4.49 -19.16
N ASP A 132 15.24 -4.32 -18.44
CA ASP A 132 15.21 -3.96 -17.04
C ASP A 132 14.78 -2.50 -16.84
N THR A 133 13.73 -2.32 -16.06
CA THR A 133 13.17 -1.02 -15.66
C THR A 133 14.08 -0.24 -14.69
N ILE A 134 15.36 -0.62 -14.58
CA ILE A 134 16.31 -0.07 -13.62
C ILE A 134 16.63 1.38 -13.95
N GLU A 135 16.88 1.73 -15.21
CA GLU A 135 17.16 3.12 -15.61
C GLU A 135 16.00 4.04 -15.22
N LYS A 136 14.77 3.67 -15.61
CA LYS A 136 13.56 4.42 -15.23
C LYS A 136 13.39 4.54 -13.72
N ARG A 137 13.73 3.50 -12.96
CA ARG A 137 13.69 3.53 -11.50
C ARG A 137 14.75 4.49 -10.93
N MET A 138 15.97 4.44 -11.45
CA MET A 138 17.04 5.36 -11.06
C MET A 138 16.64 6.81 -11.33
N ASP A 139 16.05 7.09 -12.50
CA ASP A 139 15.53 8.41 -12.82
C ASP A 139 14.47 8.88 -11.81
N ASN A 140 13.54 7.99 -11.41
CA ASN A 140 12.53 8.30 -10.40
C ASN A 140 13.14 8.63 -9.03
N TYR A 141 14.23 7.93 -8.66
CA TYR A 141 14.95 8.17 -7.41
C TYR A 141 15.68 9.51 -7.45
N LEU A 142 16.34 9.83 -8.56
CA LEU A 142 17.05 11.10 -8.75
C LEU A 142 16.10 12.32 -8.77
N GLN A 143 14.85 12.11 -9.19
CA GLN A 143 13.80 13.14 -9.22
C GLN A 143 13.06 13.33 -7.89
N SER A 144 13.49 12.65 -6.83
CA SER A 144 12.84 12.65 -5.52
C SER A 144 13.85 12.91 -4.41
N ASP A 145 13.42 13.60 -3.35
CA ASP A 145 14.29 13.92 -2.21
C ASP A 145 14.42 12.74 -1.24
N MET A 146 13.38 11.91 -1.20
CA MET A 146 13.28 10.73 -0.35
C MET A 146 12.74 9.54 -1.12
N VAL A 147 13.29 8.35 -0.85
CA VAL A 147 12.82 7.08 -1.42
C VAL A 147 12.41 6.16 -0.30
N PHE A 148 11.16 5.69 -0.35
CA PHE A 148 10.54 4.83 0.63
C PHE A 148 10.46 3.42 0.05
N ILE A 149 11.14 2.48 0.68
CA ILE A 149 11.33 1.12 0.20
C ILE A 149 10.69 0.16 1.20
N PRO A 150 9.52 -0.42 0.88
CA PRO A 150 8.99 -1.55 1.63
C PRO A 150 9.93 -2.74 1.52
N MET A 151 10.31 -3.32 2.66
CA MET A 151 11.14 -4.50 2.72
C MET A 151 10.40 -5.59 3.49
N ASN A 152 10.15 -6.71 2.81
CA ASN A 152 9.65 -7.91 3.47
C ASN A 152 10.83 -8.73 4.00
N ILE A 153 10.86 -8.98 5.31
CA ILE A 153 11.68 -10.05 5.86
C ILE A 153 10.75 -11.25 6.06
N GLU A 154 10.97 -12.30 5.27
CA GLU A 154 10.12 -13.50 5.24
C GLU A 154 9.83 -14.04 6.65
N ASN A 155 8.55 -14.23 6.98
CA ASN A 155 8.06 -14.73 8.28
C ASN A 155 8.36 -13.83 9.49
N PHE A 156 8.82 -12.60 9.29
CA PHE A 156 8.97 -11.62 10.36
C PHE A 156 7.94 -10.52 10.22
N HIS A 157 8.22 -9.55 9.34
CA HIS A 157 7.40 -8.34 9.21
C HIS A 157 7.78 -7.48 8.00
N TRP A 158 6.92 -6.52 7.69
CA TRP A 158 7.25 -5.43 6.76
C TRP A 158 7.99 -4.31 7.48
N TYR A 159 9.15 -3.95 6.92
CA TYR A 159 9.92 -2.78 7.31
C TYR A 159 9.82 -1.71 6.24
N LEU A 160 9.91 -0.45 6.65
CA LEU A 160 9.99 0.67 5.73
C LEU A 160 11.37 1.31 5.86
N THR A 161 12.16 1.19 4.80
CA THR A 161 13.44 1.89 4.68
C THR A 161 13.21 3.23 4.01
N VAL A 162 13.66 4.30 4.64
CA VAL A 162 13.62 5.65 4.07
C VAL A 162 15.04 6.10 3.76
N LEU A 163 15.32 6.29 2.47
CA LEU A 163 16.53 6.94 1.98
C LEU A 163 16.24 8.43 1.83
N ASN A 164 17.01 9.28 2.49
CA ASN A 164 16.88 10.74 2.40
C ASN A 164 18.18 11.34 1.87
N ALA A 165 18.16 11.80 0.61
CA ALA A 165 19.33 12.31 -0.07
C ALA A 165 19.87 13.60 0.59
N LYS A 166 18.98 14.47 1.07
CA LYS A 166 19.37 15.74 1.73
C LYS A 166 20.06 15.54 3.07
N LYS A 167 19.65 14.52 3.83
CA LYS A 167 20.22 14.24 5.16
C LYS A 167 21.40 13.27 5.13
N VAL A 168 21.69 12.63 3.99
CA VAL A 168 22.69 11.54 3.85
C VAL A 168 22.59 10.54 5.01
N ARG A 169 21.35 10.17 5.37
CA ARG A 169 21.07 9.34 6.56
C ARG A 169 20.07 8.25 6.22
N TYR A 170 20.37 7.03 6.64
CA TYR A 170 19.40 5.94 6.70
C TYR A 170 18.51 6.17 7.90
N MET A 171 17.21 6.35 7.67
CA MET A 171 16.21 6.32 8.74
C MET A 171 15.48 4.98 8.66
N TYR A 172 15.73 4.10 9.63
CA TYR A 172 14.82 2.99 9.89
C TYR A 172 13.54 3.57 10.50
N SER A 173 12.43 3.56 9.77
CA SER A 173 11.15 3.95 10.34
C SER A 173 10.40 2.71 10.83
N ILE A 174 10.23 2.67 12.15
CA ILE A 174 9.14 2.11 12.98
C ILE A 174 8.42 0.88 12.40
N LEU A 175 8.51 -0.25 13.13
CA LEU A 175 7.72 -1.47 12.93
C LEU A 175 6.23 -1.13 12.75
N TRP A 176 5.61 -1.64 11.70
CA TRP A 176 4.15 -1.66 11.58
C TRP A 176 3.56 -2.74 12.51
N ASP A 177 3.92 -2.76 13.79
CA ASP A 177 3.40 -3.76 14.71
C ASP A 177 1.90 -3.51 14.92
N ASN A 178 1.06 -4.47 14.49
CA ASN A 178 -0.31 -4.59 14.96
C ASN A 178 -0.26 -4.94 16.46
N LYS A 179 -0.31 -3.93 17.32
CA LYS A 179 -0.76 -4.06 18.72
C LYS A 179 -1.98 -3.18 18.90
#